data_AF-A0A814QTA8-F1
#
_entry.id   AF-A0A814QTA8-F1
#
_cell.length_a   1.000
_cell.length_b   1.000
_cell.length_c   1.000
_cell.angle_alpha   90.00
_cell.angle_beta   90.00
_cell.angle_gamma   90.00
#
_symmetry.space_group_name_H-M   'P 1'
#
loop_
_entity.id
_entity.type
_entity.pdbx_description
1 polymer ?
#
loop_
_entity_poly.entity_id
_entity_poly.type
_entity_poly.pdbx_seq_one_letter_code
_entity_poly.pdbx_strand_id
1 'polypeptide(L)'
;MKLSNTEKWWRNAVLWEFCELDRTHDNAVNNEELARFVRSLKVLEHCIQPFLDHCDTDNDNKISSDEWGTCLGLDKEDTTFLKTFCSQ
;
A
#
# COMPACT_ATOMS: atom_id res chain seq x y z
N MET A 1 17.31 12.87 9.87
CA MET A 1 17.94 12.92 8.54
C MET A 1 16.91 13.53 7.60
N LYS A 2 17.16 14.71 7.01
CA LYS A 2 16.17 15.36 6.12
C LYS A 2 16.25 14.68 4.76
N LEU A 3 15.18 13.99 4.37
CA LEU A 3 15.04 13.34 3.07
C LEU A 3 15.09 14.39 1.96
N SER A 4 15.86 14.10 0.91
CA SER A 4 16.08 14.94 -0.27
C SER A 4 14.80 15.08 -1.11
N ASN A 5 14.68 16.14 -1.93
CA ASN A 5 13.48 16.40 -2.75
C ASN A 5 13.07 15.24 -3.68
N THR A 6 14.00 14.37 -4.06
CA THR A 6 13.75 13.15 -4.86
C THR A 6 13.08 12.03 -4.08
N GLU A 7 13.15 12.01 -2.76
CA GLU A 7 12.45 11.01 -1.93
C GLU A 7 10.97 11.36 -1.74
N LYS A 8 10.54 12.54 -2.19
CA LYS A 8 9.18 13.05 -1.94
C LYS A 8 8.14 12.54 -2.95
N TRP A 9 8.51 12.32 -4.20
CA TRP A 9 7.53 11.98 -5.26
C TRP A 9 7.08 10.51 -5.20
N TRP A 10 8.01 9.58 -4.91
CA TRP A 10 7.66 8.16 -4.82
C TRP A 10 6.79 7.91 -3.58
N ARG A 11 7.06 8.59 -2.47
CA ARG A 11 6.21 8.56 -1.26
C ARG A 11 4.78 8.93 -1.58
N ASN A 12 4.55 10.07 -2.23
CA ASN A 12 3.21 10.50 -2.61
C ASN A 12 2.50 9.50 -3.54
N ALA A 13 3.25 8.86 -4.46
CA ALA A 13 2.68 7.84 -5.34
C ALA A 13 2.25 6.60 -4.54
N VAL A 14 3.07 6.13 -3.61
CA VAL A 14 2.75 5.00 -2.73
C VAL A 14 1.56 5.31 -1.82
N LEU A 15 1.48 6.53 -1.30
CA LEU A 15 0.36 6.98 -0.47
C LEU A 15 -0.95 7.04 -1.27
N TRP A 16 -0.90 7.63 -2.47
CA TRP A 16 -2.05 7.72 -3.36
C TRP A 16 -2.54 6.34 -3.80
N GLU A 17 -1.63 5.44 -4.18
CA GLU A 17 -1.99 4.09 -4.62
C GLU A 17 -2.73 3.32 -3.52
N PHE A 18 -2.31 3.43 -2.27
CA PHE A 18 -3.02 2.80 -1.15
C PHE A 18 -4.47 3.30 -1.06
N CYS A 19 -4.69 4.62 -1.12
CA CYS A 19 -6.05 5.17 -1.08
C CYS A 19 -6.90 4.76 -2.29
N GLU A 20 -6.31 4.57 -3.48
CA GLU A 20 -7.05 4.12 -4.68
C GLU A 20 -7.47 2.64 -4.57
N LEU A 21 -6.66 1.84 -3.88
CA LEU A 21 -6.91 0.43 -3.64
C LEU A 21 -7.94 0.21 -2.53
N ASP A 22 -7.83 0.92 -1.40
CA ASP A 22 -8.77 0.87 -0.27
C ASP A 22 -10.10 1.57 -0.62
N ARG A 23 -11.01 0.83 -1.25
CA ARG A 23 -12.32 1.34 -1.68
C ARG A 23 -13.39 1.14 -0.61
N THR A 24 -13.16 0.20 0.28
CA THR A 24 -14.05 -0.04 1.43
C THR A 24 -13.83 0.98 2.53
N HIS A 25 -12.72 1.73 2.48
CA HIS A 25 -12.29 2.69 3.49
C HIS A 25 -12.16 2.02 4.87
N ASP A 26 -11.72 0.75 4.89
CA ASP A 26 -11.47 -0.01 6.13
C ASP A 26 -10.02 0.09 6.60
N ASN A 27 -9.20 0.92 5.92
CA ASN A 27 -7.78 1.14 6.18
C ASN A 27 -6.94 -0.14 6.01
N ALA A 28 -7.45 -1.07 5.22
CA ALA A 28 -6.73 -2.24 4.73
C ALA A 28 -7.08 -2.47 3.26
N VAL A 29 -6.18 -3.14 2.54
CA VAL A 29 -6.46 -3.57 1.17
C VAL A 29 -6.59 -5.08 1.15
N ASN A 30 -7.76 -5.57 0.75
CA ASN A 30 -8.02 -7.01 0.66
C ASN A 30 -7.76 -7.58 -0.75
N ASN A 31 -7.80 -8.90 -0.87
CA ASN A 31 -7.60 -9.61 -2.14
C ASN A 31 -8.54 -9.19 -3.27
N GLU A 32 -9.79 -8.80 -3.00
CA GLU A 32 -10.71 -8.36 -4.06
C GLU A 32 -10.35 -6.97 -4.59
N GLU A 33 -9.91 -6.08 -3.70
CA GLU A 33 -9.40 -4.76 -4.03
C GLU A 33 -8.08 -4.85 -4.83
N LEU A 34 -7.15 -5.68 -4.37
CA LEU A 34 -5.89 -5.99 -5.07
C LEU A 34 -6.14 -6.67 -6.42
N ALA A 35 -7.12 -7.56 -6.50
CA ALA A 35 -7.38 -8.32 -7.73
C ALA A 35 -7.73 -7.40 -8.92
N ARG A 36 -8.33 -6.22 -8.72
CA ARG A 36 -8.54 -5.28 -9.83
C ARG A 36 -7.22 -4.75 -10.39
N PHE A 37 -6.28 -4.43 -9.52
CA PHE A 37 -4.95 -3.95 -9.90
C PHE A 37 -4.11 -5.07 -10.54
N VAL A 38 -4.11 -6.26 -9.93
CA VAL A 38 -3.38 -7.41 -10.47
C VAL A 38 -3.98 -7.88 -11.81
N ARG A 39 -5.30 -7.82 -12.00
CA ARG A 39 -5.96 -8.21 -13.26
C ARG A 39 -5.68 -7.27 -14.43
N SER A 40 -5.39 -5.98 -14.20
CA SER A 40 -4.94 -5.09 -15.27
C SER A 40 -3.48 -5.37 -15.66
N LEU A 41 -2.72 -5.98 -14.75
CA LEU A 41 -1.30 -6.30 -14.87
C LEU A 41 -1.02 -7.80 -15.07
N LYS A 42 -1.96 -8.62 -15.58
CA LYS A 42 -1.86 -10.11 -15.68
C LYS A 42 -0.48 -10.70 -16.04
N VAL A 43 0.33 -10.01 -16.84
CA VAL A 43 1.70 -10.42 -17.19
C VAL A 43 2.64 -10.48 -15.98
N LEU A 44 2.39 -9.67 -14.95
CA LEU A 44 3.22 -9.46 -13.76
C LEU A 44 2.64 -10.09 -12.48
N GLU A 45 1.57 -10.88 -12.58
CA GLU A 45 0.94 -11.54 -11.42
C GLU A 45 1.96 -12.35 -10.59
N HIS A 46 2.86 -13.06 -11.29
CA HIS A 46 3.93 -13.84 -10.66
C HIS A 46 4.99 -13.00 -9.92
N CYS A 47 5.10 -11.70 -10.21
CA CYS A 47 6.01 -10.79 -9.52
C CYS A 47 5.34 -10.12 -8.32
N ILE A 48 4.05 -9.79 -8.47
CA ILE A 48 3.36 -8.98 -7.47
C ILE A 48 2.80 -9.81 -6.33
N GLN A 49 2.35 -11.05 -6.59
CA GLN A 49 1.81 -11.90 -5.54
C GLN A 49 2.84 -12.17 -4.42
N PRO A 50 4.08 -12.59 -4.72
CA PRO A 50 5.08 -12.81 -3.66
C PRO A 50 5.47 -11.53 -2.92
N PHE A 51 5.33 -10.37 -3.56
CA PHE A 51 5.55 -9.08 -2.90
C PHE A 51 4.42 -8.77 -1.91
N LEU A 52 3.16 -8.98 -2.30
CA LEU A 52 2.01 -8.77 -1.43
C LEU A 52 2.05 -9.74 -0.24
N ASP A 53 2.35 -11.01 -0.49
CA ASP A 53 2.51 -12.04 0.55
C ASP A 53 3.66 -11.70 1.53
N HIS A 54 4.69 -10.97 1.07
CA HIS A 54 5.75 -10.49 1.94
C HIS A 54 5.33 -9.32 2.83
N CYS A 55 4.43 -8.46 2.33
CA CYS A 55 3.93 -7.32 3.08
C CYS A 55 2.85 -7.72 4.11
N ASP A 56 2.09 -8.79 3.87
CA ASP A 56 1.13 -9.36 4.80
C ASP A 56 1.87 -10.12 5.92
N THR A 57 2.18 -9.41 7.02
CA THR A 57 3.03 -9.95 8.10
C THR A 57 2.23 -10.76 9.11
N ASP A 58 0.94 -10.47 9.26
CA ASP A 58 0.04 -11.18 10.17
C ASP A 58 -0.76 -12.31 9.51
N ASN A 59 -0.66 -12.45 8.18
CA ASN A 59 -1.26 -13.49 7.33
C ASN A 59 -2.80 -13.46 7.37
N ASP A 60 -3.40 -12.28 7.51
CA ASP A 60 -4.85 -12.12 7.49
C ASP A 60 -5.44 -12.02 6.06
N ASN A 61 -4.59 -12.09 5.03
CA ASN A 61 -4.90 -11.91 3.61
C ASN A 61 -5.39 -10.50 3.27
N LYS A 62 -5.00 -9.52 4.06
CA LYS A 62 -5.13 -8.10 3.80
C LYS A 62 -3.79 -7.43 4.04
N ILE A 63 -3.66 -6.21 3.54
CA ILE A 63 -2.50 -5.37 3.84
C ILE A 63 -3.01 -4.11 4.52
N SER A 64 -2.74 -3.98 5.82
CA SER A 64 -3.08 -2.77 6.57
C SER A 64 -2.20 -1.58 6.14
N SER A 65 -2.64 -0.36 6.42
CA SER A 65 -1.79 0.83 6.13
C SER A 65 -0.44 0.82 6.87
N ASP A 66 -0.36 0.17 8.02
CA ASP A 66 0.90 0.01 8.77
C ASP A 66 1.84 -0.99 8.09
N GLU A 67 1.31 -2.12 7.59
CA GLU A 67 2.06 -3.12 6.83
C GLU A 67 2.52 -2.57 5.49
N TRP A 68 1.63 -1.92 4.75
CA TRP A 68 1.94 -1.26 3.48
C TRP A 68 3.09 -0.26 3.65
N GLY A 69 2.99 0.62 4.65
CA GLY A 69 4.01 1.61 4.92
C GLY A 69 5.33 0.99 5.34
N THR A 70 5.29 -0.02 6.22
CA THR A 70 6.51 -0.72 6.66
C THR A 70 7.19 -1.45 5.51
N CYS A 71 6.41 -2.15 4.67
CA CYS A 71 6.91 -2.93 3.55
C CYS A 71 7.60 -2.05 2.48
N LEU A 72 7.11 -0.83 2.28
CA LEU A 72 7.63 0.13 1.29
C LEU A 72 8.59 1.18 1.88
N GLY A 73 8.94 1.06 3.17
CA GLY A 73 9.90 1.94 3.82
C GLY A 73 9.40 3.36 4.08
N LEU A 74 8.09 3.53 4.25
CA LEU A 74 7.49 4.78 4.70
C LEU A 74 7.77 5.02 6.19
N ASP A 75 7.75 6.29 6.59
CA ASP A 75 7.90 6.66 7.99
C ASP A 75 6.54 6.61 8.74
N LYS A 76 6.57 6.81 10.06
CA LYS A 76 5.35 6.82 10.87
C LYS A 76 4.42 7.99 10.57
N GLU A 77 4.96 9.09 10.04
CA GLU A 77 4.18 10.27 9.68
C GLU A 77 3.35 9.97 8.43
N ASP A 78 3.92 9.27 7.45
CA ASP A 78 3.25 8.76 6.27
C ASP A 78 2.13 7.76 6.60
N THR A 79 2.37 6.78 7.48
CA THR A 79 1.31 5.82 7.87
C THR A 79 0.20 6.50 8.67
N THR A 80 0.52 7.53 9.45
CA THR A 80 -0.49 8.38 10.09
C THR A 80 -1.31 9.16 9.06
N PHE A 81 -0.66 9.64 7.99
CA PHE A 81 -1.34 10.30 6.88
C PHE A 81 -2.30 9.34 6.18
N LEU A 82 -1.89 8.11 5.86
CA LEU A 82 -2.77 7.08 5.25
C LEU A 82 -4.07 6.91 6.04
N LYS A 83 -3.95 6.70 7.36
CA LYS A 83 -5.11 6.52 8.26
C LYS A 83 -6.07 7.70 8.29
N THR A 84 -5.56 8.92 8.05
CA THR A 84 -6.35 10.15 8.16
C THR A 84 -6.93 10.60 6.82
N PHE A 85 -6.21 10.35 5.72
CA PHE A 85 -6.53 10.89 4.40
C PHE A 85 -7.32 9.92 3.53
N CYS A 86 -7.01 8.61 3.57
CA CYS A 86 -7.75 7.62 2.78
C CYS A 86 -9.13 7.28 3.37
N SER A 87 -9.38 7.68 4.63
CA SER A 87 -10.63 7.43 5.36
C SER A 87 -11.73 8.49 5.14
N GLN A 88 -11.55 9.40 4.16
CA GLN A 88 -12.51 10.44 3.76
C GLN A 88 -13.10 10.13 2.38
#